data_AF-A0A1E7YRG6-F1
#
_entry.id   AF-A0A1E7YRG6-F1
#
_cell.length_a   1.000
_cell.length_b   1.000
_cell.length_c   1.000
_cell.angle_alpha   90.00
_cell.angle_beta   90.00
_cell.angle_gamma   90.00
#
_symmetry.space_group_name_H-M   'P 1'
#
loop_
_entity.id
_entity.type
_entity.pdbx_description
1 polymer ?
#
loop_
_entity_poly.entity_id
_entity_poly.type
_entity_poly.pdbx_seq_one_letter_code
_entity_poly.pdbx_strand_id
1 'polypeptide(L)'
;MPSKASPEQYLISTQTAALLTGKSVRTLQRWAEEGNIRGLEKDGERRGAGGVKLLIELPSLIPHLSIALDAGRMATIVAADGGAADALREVGLYFLAEDQAATALLWLEAAA
;
A
#
# COMPACT_ATOMS: atom_id res chain seq x y z
N MET A 1 18.30 16.30 13.91
CA MET A 1 18.45 14.89 13.52
C MET A 1 17.11 14.42 12.99
N PRO A 2 16.98 13.96 11.74
CA PRO A 2 15.70 13.42 11.29
C PRO A 2 15.43 12.13 12.07
N SER A 3 14.31 12.13 12.80
CA SER A 3 13.79 10.95 13.49
C SER A 3 13.68 9.82 12.47
N LYS A 4 14.36 8.69 12.72
CA LYS A 4 14.12 7.47 11.95
C LYS A 4 12.64 7.12 12.15
N ALA A 5 11.80 7.35 11.14
CA ALA A 5 10.45 6.86 11.14
C ALA A 5 10.49 5.36 11.45
N SER A 6 9.83 4.95 12.53
CA SER A 6 9.72 3.53 12.85
C SER A 6 9.04 2.83 11.67
N PRO A 7 9.52 1.66 11.22
CA PRO A 7 8.95 0.92 10.08
C PRO A 7 7.44 0.63 10.23
N GLU A 8 6.94 0.65 11.47
CA GLU A 8 5.52 0.54 11.83
C GLU A 8 4.65 1.76 11.44
N GLN A 9 5.23 2.87 10.96
CA GLN A 9 4.47 4.07 10.60
C GLN A 9 3.80 4.02 9.22
N TYR A 10 4.25 3.12 8.34
CA TYR A 10 3.75 3.04 6.97
C TYR A 10 3.03 1.71 6.71
N LEU A 11 1.92 1.52 7.43
CA LEU A 11 1.04 0.37 7.28
C LEU A 11 -0.14 0.72 6.39
N ILE A 12 -0.49 -0.20 5.48
CA ILE A 12 -1.66 -0.08 4.60
C ILE A 12 -2.47 -1.38 4.58
N SER A 13 -3.72 -1.28 4.17
CA SER A 13 -4.52 -2.45 3.88
C SER A 13 -3.92 -3.31 2.75
N THR A 14 -4.24 -4.61 2.75
CA THR A 14 -3.86 -5.51 1.64
C THR A 14 -4.48 -5.09 0.30
N GLN A 15 -5.59 -4.33 0.31
CA GLN A 15 -6.25 -3.84 -0.91
C GLN A 15 -5.42 -2.72 -1.55
N THR A 16 -4.96 -1.75 -0.76
CA THR A 16 -4.05 -0.71 -1.24
C THR A 16 -2.73 -1.30 -1.71
N ALA A 17 -2.18 -2.27 -0.99
CA ALA A 17 -0.97 -2.98 -1.44
C ALA A 17 -1.17 -3.69 -2.78
N ALA A 18 -2.38 -4.26 -3.02
CA ALA A 18 -2.73 -4.89 -4.29
C ALA A 18 -2.77 -3.86 -5.43
N LEU A 19 -3.34 -2.69 -5.17
CA LEU A 19 -3.40 -1.60 -6.13
C LEU A 19 -2.02 -1.03 -6.46
N LEU A 20 -1.14 -0.89 -5.47
CA LEU A 20 0.23 -0.41 -5.65
C LEU A 20 1.10 -1.37 -6.49
N THR A 21 0.95 -2.68 -6.27
CA THR A 21 1.79 -3.70 -6.91
C THR A 21 1.19 -4.26 -8.20
N GLY A 22 -0.07 -3.96 -8.49
CA GLY A 22 -0.84 -4.60 -9.56
C GLY A 22 -1.04 -6.11 -9.37
N LYS A 23 -0.91 -6.62 -8.13
CA LYS A 23 -1.08 -8.04 -7.80
C LYS A 23 -2.40 -8.28 -7.09
N SER A 24 -2.85 -9.54 -7.09
CA SER A 24 -4.05 -9.92 -6.34
C SER A 24 -3.80 -9.89 -4.83
N VAL A 25 -4.85 -9.65 -4.04
CA VAL A 25 -4.81 -9.76 -2.57
C VAL A 25 -4.30 -11.14 -2.13
N ARG A 26 -4.71 -12.22 -2.82
CA ARG A 26 -4.26 -13.58 -2.56
C ARG A 26 -2.75 -13.74 -2.76
N THR A 27 -2.19 -13.10 -3.79
CA THR A 27 -0.74 -13.10 -4.03
C THR A 27 0.00 -12.41 -2.88
N LEU A 28 -0.51 -11.28 -2.38
CA LEU A 28 0.11 -10.57 -1.27
C LEU A 28 0.03 -11.33 0.05
N GLN A 29 -1.11 -11.98 0.33
CA GLN A 29 -1.24 -12.87 1.49
C GLN A 29 -0.19 -13.98 1.42
N ARG A 30 -0.05 -14.63 0.25
CA ARG A 30 0.97 -15.66 0.06
C ARG A 30 2.39 -15.11 0.25
N TRP A 31 2.69 -13.91 -0.28
CA TRP A 31 3.99 -13.28 -0.07
C TRP A 31 4.28 -13.01 1.41
N ALA A 32 3.26 -12.63 2.19
CA ALA A 32 3.42 -12.44 3.63
C ALA A 32 3.64 -13.78 4.37
N GLU A 33 2.87 -14.82 4.03
CA GLU A 33 3.03 -16.18 4.56
C GLU A 33 4.42 -16.76 4.26
N GLU A 34 4.95 -16.49 3.07
CA GLU A 34 6.29 -16.90 2.60
C GLU A 34 7.41 -16.00 3.17
N GLY A 35 7.09 -14.90 3.86
CA GLY A 35 8.06 -13.95 4.41
C GLY A 35 8.73 -13.04 3.38
N ASN A 36 8.21 -12.97 2.15
CA ASN A 36 8.70 -12.10 1.08
C ASN A 36 8.38 -10.62 1.32
N ILE A 37 7.27 -10.35 2.03
CA ILE A 37 6.88 -9.02 2.47
C ILE A 37 6.50 -9.07 3.96
N ARG A 38 6.53 -7.92 4.63
CA ARG A 38 6.16 -7.84 6.05
C ARG A 38 4.68 -7.51 6.19
N GLY A 39 3.93 -8.45 6.74
CA GLY A 39 2.54 -8.27 7.12
C GLY A 39 2.37 -8.29 8.63
N LEU A 40 1.54 -7.39 9.16
CA LEU A 40 1.12 -7.37 10.56
C LEU A 40 -0.33 -7.81 10.65
N GLU A 41 -0.57 -8.84 11.44
CA GLU A 41 -1.92 -9.23 11.84
C GLU A 41 -2.48 -8.16 12.79
N LYS A 42 -3.62 -7.57 12.43
CA LYS A 42 -4.31 -6.66 13.34
C LYS A 42 -5.09 -7.49 14.37
N ASP A 43 -4.54 -7.59 15.57
CA ASP A 43 -5.18 -8.28 16.70
C ASP A 43 -6.63 -7.81 16.89
N GLY A 44 -7.55 -8.76 17.03
CA GLY A 44 -8.95 -8.50 17.36
C GLY A 44 -9.89 -8.16 16.19
N GLU A 45 -9.40 -7.83 14.99
CA GLU A 45 -10.24 -7.63 13.80
C GLU A 45 -10.28 -8.89 12.94
N ARG A 46 -11.01 -9.91 13.40
CA ARG A 46 -11.47 -10.99 12.53
C ARG A 46 -12.48 -10.40 11.55
N ARG A 47 -12.21 -10.44 10.24
CA ARG A 47 -13.30 -10.39 9.26
C ARG A 47 -14.20 -11.60 9.54
N GLY A 48 -15.51 -11.47 9.28
CA GLY A 48 -16.41 -12.62 9.28
C GLY A 48 -15.84 -13.81 8.50
N ALA A 49 -16.38 -15.02 8.72
CA ALA A 49 -15.90 -16.26 8.10
C ALA A 49 -14.36 -16.51 8.14
N GLY A 50 -13.65 -16.00 9.15
CA GLY A 50 -12.39 -16.60 9.61
C GLY A 50 -11.07 -16.00 9.10
N GLY A 51 -11.05 -14.82 8.49
CA GLY A 51 -9.81 -14.16 8.07
C GLY A 51 -9.33 -13.08 9.04
N VAL A 52 -8.04 -13.08 9.41
CA VAL A 52 -7.39 -11.96 10.11
C VAL A 52 -7.16 -10.81 9.12
N LYS A 53 -7.43 -9.57 9.54
CA LYS A 53 -7.12 -8.39 8.73
C LYS A 53 -5.60 -8.15 8.75
N LEU A 54 -4.96 -8.38 7.60
CA LEU A 54 -3.53 -8.21 7.39
C LEU A 54 -3.22 -6.78 6.94
N LEU A 55 -2.37 -6.07 7.68
CA LEU A 55 -1.75 -4.81 7.25
C LEU A 55 -0.38 -5.10 6.65
N ILE A 56 0.04 -4.34 5.65
CA ILE A 56 1.32 -4.51 4.97
C ILE A 56 2.23 -3.32 5.24
N GLU A 57 3.48 -3.57 5.60
CA GLU A 57 4.51 -2.52 5.72
C GLU A 57 4.97 -2.08 4.32
N LEU A 58 4.75 -0.80 3.95
CA LEU A 58 5.17 -0.23 2.66
C LEU A 58 6.64 -0.47 2.32
N PRO A 59 7.60 -0.28 3.25
CA PRO A 59 9.01 -0.47 2.92
C PRO A 59 9.32 -1.89 2.42
N SER A 60 8.58 -2.89 2.89
CA SER A 60 8.75 -4.28 2.44
C SER A 60 8.26 -4.52 1.01
N LEU A 61 7.40 -3.64 0.48
CA LEU A 61 6.91 -3.72 -0.90
C LEU A 61 7.86 -3.11 -1.92
N ILE A 62 8.86 -2.31 -1.51
CA ILE A 62 9.77 -1.58 -2.42
C ILE A 62 10.30 -2.46 -3.57
N PRO A 63 10.75 -3.72 -3.36
CA PRO A 63 11.25 -4.56 -4.45
C PRO A 63 10.20 -4.94 -5.51
N HIS A 64 8.91 -4.71 -5.23
CA HIS A 64 7.77 -5.10 -6.04
C HIS A 64 7.01 -3.92 -6.65
N LEU A 65 7.48 -2.68 -6.43
CA LEU A 65 6.83 -1.47 -6.92
C LEU A 65 7.49 -0.95 -8.19
N SER A 66 6.67 -0.38 -9.06
CA SER A 66 7.11 0.34 -10.26
C SER A 66 7.39 1.83 -10.00
N ILE A 67 7.21 2.30 -8.76
CA ILE A 67 7.48 3.68 -8.35
C ILE A 67 8.52 3.69 -7.23
N ALA A 68 9.40 4.69 -7.25
CA ALA A 68 10.30 4.94 -6.13
C ALA A 68 9.51 5.46 -4.91
N LEU A 69 9.85 4.98 -3.71
CA LEU A 69 9.26 5.43 -2.45
C LEU A 69 10.28 6.20 -1.62
N ASP A 70 9.88 7.41 -1.22
CA ASP A 70 10.50 8.15 -0.12
C ASP A 70 9.49 8.34 1.02
N ALA A 71 9.92 8.94 2.12
CA ALA A 71 9.06 9.16 3.29
C ALA A 71 7.80 9.99 2.98
N GLY A 72 7.89 10.93 2.05
CA GLY A 72 6.76 11.77 1.63
C GLY A 72 5.74 10.96 0.85
N ARG A 73 6.18 10.23 -0.18
CA ARG A 73 5.33 9.34 -0.97
C ARG A 73 4.68 8.25 -0.11
N MET A 74 5.42 7.67 0.83
CA MET A 74 4.87 6.68 1.77
C MET A 74 3.78 7.29 2.65
N ALA A 75 3.95 8.52 3.16
CA ALA A 75 2.90 9.20 3.93
C ALA A 75 1.65 9.49 3.09
N THR A 76 1.82 9.92 1.84
CA THR A 76 0.71 10.12 0.89
C THR A 76 -0.06 8.82 0.65
N ILE A 77 0.64 7.70 0.45
CA ILE A 77 0.00 6.40 0.22
C ILE A 77 -0.80 5.94 1.45
N VAL A 78 -0.29 6.15 2.67
CA VAL A 78 -1.05 5.85 3.90
C VAL A 78 -2.31 6.71 3.99
N ALA A 79 -2.23 8.01 3.66
CA ALA A 79 -3.41 8.87 3.62
C ALA A 79 -4.42 8.41 2.55
N ALA A 80 -3.93 7.94 1.40
CA ALA A 80 -4.76 7.38 0.33
C ALA A 80 -5.46 6.07 0.75
N ASP A 81 -4.79 5.18 1.49
CA ASP A 81 -5.41 3.98 2.11
C ASP A 81 -6.54 4.34 3.07
N GLY A 82 -6.44 5.50 3.74
CA GLY A 82 -7.51 6.09 4.55
C GLY A 82 -8.66 6.72 3.77
N GLY A 83 -8.58 6.76 2.43
CA GLY A 83 -9.62 7.32 1.56
C GLY A 83 -9.53 8.83 1.33
N ALA A 84 -8.41 9.49 1.63
CA ALA A 84 -8.26 10.92 1.37
C ALA A 84 -8.16 11.20 -0.15
N ALA A 85 -9.16 11.90 -0.71
CA ALA A 85 -9.27 12.15 -2.15
C ALA A 85 -8.03 12.84 -2.77
N ASP A 86 -7.49 13.88 -2.11
CA ASP A 86 -6.27 14.54 -2.57
C ASP A 86 -5.06 13.58 -2.60
N ALA A 87 -4.97 12.67 -1.63
CA ALA A 87 -3.91 11.69 -1.56
C ALA A 87 -4.08 10.59 -2.63
N LEU A 88 -5.31 10.12 -2.86
CA LEU A 88 -5.63 9.19 -3.95
C LEU A 88 -5.20 9.77 -5.30
N ARG A 89 -5.55 11.04 -5.56
CA ARG A 89 -5.12 11.76 -6.76
C ARG A 89 -3.60 11.83 -6.86
N GLU A 90 -2.93 12.22 -5.79
CA GLU A 90 -1.47 12.38 -5.77
C GLU A 90 -0.75 11.04 -6.03
N VAL A 91 -1.24 9.93 -5.47
CA VAL A 91 -0.71 8.59 -5.78
C VAL A 91 -0.89 8.25 -7.26
N GLY A 92 -2.05 8.60 -7.85
CA GLY A 92 -2.27 8.47 -9.29
C GLY A 92 -1.22 9.23 -10.11
N LEU A 93 -0.86 10.45 -9.69
CA LEU A 93 0.20 11.24 -10.34
C LEU A 93 1.59 10.61 -10.19
N TYR A 94 1.90 9.93 -9.08
CA TYR A 94 3.15 9.19 -8.93
C TYR A 94 3.29 8.09 -9.99
N PHE A 95 2.22 7.33 -10.25
CA PHE A 95 2.23 6.29 -11.28
C PHE A 95 2.28 6.88 -12.70
N LEU A 96 1.59 8.01 -12.93
CA LEU A 96 1.63 8.66 -14.24
C LEU A 96 3.03 9.18 -14.58
N ALA A 97 3.76 9.69 -13.59
CA ALA A 97 5.14 10.16 -13.76
C ALA A 97 6.14 9.04 -14.10
N GLU A 98 5.80 7.78 -13.82
CA GLU A 98 6.61 6.59 -14.13
C GLU A 98 6.03 5.79 -15.31
N ASP A 99 5.23 6.44 -16.16
CA ASP A 99 4.56 5.88 -17.35
C ASP A 99 3.63 4.68 -17.04
N GLN A 100 3.15 4.55 -15.80
CA GLN A 100 2.24 3.48 -15.37
C GLN A 100 0.77 3.90 -15.52
N ALA A 101 0.36 4.26 -16.73
CA ALA A 101 -0.95 4.88 -17.01
C ALA A 101 -2.15 4.04 -16.53
N ALA A 102 -2.10 2.71 -16.67
CA ALA A 102 -3.18 1.82 -16.24
C ALA A 102 -3.38 1.86 -14.72
N THR A 103 -2.31 1.80 -13.94
CA THR A 103 -2.38 1.91 -12.47
C THR A 103 -2.77 3.32 -12.05
N ALA A 104 -2.22 4.35 -12.70
CA ALA A 104 -2.57 5.74 -12.43
C ALA A 104 -4.08 6.00 -12.56
N LEU A 105 -4.71 5.48 -13.62
CA LEU A 105 -6.15 5.62 -13.84
C LEU A 105 -6.98 5.08 -12.68
N LEU A 106 -6.63 3.90 -12.14
CA LEU A 106 -7.36 3.31 -11.02
C LEU A 106 -7.35 4.22 -9.77
N TRP A 107 -6.23 4.88 -9.49
CA TRP A 107 -6.11 5.81 -8.37
C TRP A 107 -6.85 7.12 -8.61
N LEU A 108 -6.81 7.64 -9.84
CA LEU A 108 -7.51 8.86 -10.23
C LEU A 108 -9.03 8.68 -10.24
N GLU A 109 -9.53 7.52 -10.69
CA GLU A 109 -10.94 7.16 -10.62
C GLU A 109 -11.43 7.01 -9.18
N ALA A 110 -10.61 6.45 -8.29
CA ALA A 110 -10.94 6.34 -6.88
C ALA A 110 -10.99 7.71 -6.16
N ALA A 111 -10.35 8.73 -6.71
CA ALA A 111 -10.32 10.09 -6.16
C ALA A 111 -11.50 10.98 -6.57
N ALA A 112 -12.30 10.54 -7.56
CA ALA A 112 -13.41 11.28 -8.15
C ALA A 112 -14.75 11.01 -7.45
#